data_AF-A0A8J2LDD8-F1
#
_entry.id   AF-A0A8J2LDD8-F1
#
_cell.length_a   1.000
_cell.length_b   1.000
_cell.length_c   1.000
_cell.angle_alpha   90.00
_cell.angle_beta   90.00
_cell.angle_gamma   90.00
#
_symmetry.space_group_name_H-M   'P 1'
#
loop_
_entity.id
_entity.type
_entity.pdbx_description
1 polymer ?
#
loop_
_entity_poly.entity_id
_entity_poly.type
_entity_poly.pdbx_seq_one_letter_code
_entity_poly.pdbx_strand_id
1 'polypeptide(L)' 'MKIVIILTVFVVFTLCSEYAEAQNCDRVCDFSQKVPYKAVCDNYGNGYDSPKELECAKCREPGKGISLVSYGADCSRK' A
#
# COMPACT_ATOMS: atom_id res chain seq x y z
N MET A 1 -19.75 17.19 31.83
CA MET A 1 -20.14 15.85 31.31
C MET A 1 -20.41 15.80 29.80
N LYS A 2 -20.73 16.90 29.10
CA LYS A 2 -20.96 16.89 27.63
C LYS A 2 -19.68 16.79 26.77
N ILE A 3 -18.53 17.24 27.27
CA ILE A 3 -17.25 17.31 26.52
C ILE A 3 -16.60 15.93 26.33
N VAL A 4 -16.74 15.02 27.30
CA VAL A 4 -16.09 13.69 27.28
C VAL A 4 -16.66 12.79 26.19
N ILE A 5 -17.97 12.92 25.90
CA ILE A 5 -18.68 12.10 24.91
C ILE A 5 -18.23 12.45 23.47
N ILE A 6 -17.90 13.72 23.22
CA ILE A 6 -17.49 14.17 21.88
C ILE A 6 -16.09 13.63 21.52
N LEU A 7 -15.17 13.62 22.50
CA LEU A 7 -13.81 13.10 22.32
C LEU A 7 -13.79 11.60 22.02
N THR A 8 -14.60 10.80 22.72
CA THR A 8 -14.63 9.34 22.51
C THR A 8 -15.19 8.96 21.14
N VAL A 9 -16.18 9.70 20.63
CA VAL A 9 -16.77 9.44 19.31
C VAL A 9 -15.79 9.81 18.20
N PHE A 10 -15.03 10.90 18.38
CA PHE A 10 -14.03 11.35 17.39
C PHE A 10 -12.89 10.35 17.25
N VAL A 11 -12.38 9.81 18.37
CA VAL A 11 -11.30 8.82 18.38
C VAL A 11 -11.74 7.49 17.74
N VAL A 12 -12.98 7.05 17.98
CA VAL A 12 -13.51 5.82 17.35
C VAL A 12 -13.68 6.01 15.83
N PHE A 13 -14.13 7.19 15.39
CA PHE A 13 -14.27 7.48 13.95
C PHE A 13 -12.92 7.53 13.23
N THR A 14 -11.90 8.16 13.82
CA THR A 14 -10.55 8.22 13.22
C THR A 14 -9.92 6.83 13.14
N LEU A 15 -9.99 6.05 14.22
CA LEU A 15 -9.41 4.70 14.27
C LEU A 15 -10.09 3.74 13.28
N CYS A 16 -11.42 3.84 13.08
CA CYS A 16 -12.12 3.03 12.09
C CYS A 16 -11.71 3.35 10.65
N SER A 17 -11.44 4.62 10.34
CA SER A 17 -11.03 5.02 9.00
C SER A 17 -9.62 4.47 8.67
N GLU A 18 -8.71 4.53 9.63
CA GLU A 18 -7.34 3.99 9.49
C GLU A 18 -7.34 2.45 9.37
N TYR A 19 -8.19 1.76 10.13
CA TYR A 19 -8.33 0.30 10.05
C TYR A 19 -8.90 -0.18 8.72
N ALA A 20 -9.85 0.55 8.13
CA ALA A 20 -10.44 0.19 6.85
C ALA A 20 -9.42 0.27 5.70
N GLU A 21 -8.55 1.28 5.71
CA GLU A 21 -7.47 1.40 4.72
C GLU A 21 -6.39 0.33 4.92
N ALA A 22 -6.01 0.05 6.17
CA ALA A 22 -5.03 -1.00 6.49
C ALA A 22 -5.50 -2.41 6.08
N GLN A 23 -6.78 -2.75 6.32
CA GLN A 23 -7.35 -4.04 5.89
C GLN A 23 -7.42 -4.19 4.36
N ASN A 24 -7.60 -3.08 3.64
CA ASN A 24 -7.59 -3.12 2.18
C ASN A 24 -6.18 -3.41 1.65
N CYS A 25 -5.15 -2.83 2.28
CA CYS A 25 -3.77 -3.13 1.94
C CYS A 25 -3.38 -4.58 2.21
N ASP A 26 -3.82 -5.17 3.31
CA ASP A 26 -3.52 -6.58 3.62
C ASP A 26 -4.07 -7.53 2.54
N ARG A 27 -5.28 -7.24 2.04
CA ARG A 27 -5.88 -7.96 0.88
C ARG A 27 -5.12 -7.74 -0.42
N VAL A 28 -4.62 -6.52 -0.68
CA VAL A 28 -3.78 -6.21 -1.84
C VAL A 28 -2.44 -6.94 -1.75
N CYS A 29 -1.90 -7.09 -0.54
CA CYS A 29 -0.67 -7.81 -0.23
C CYS A 29 -0.86 -9.34 -0.09
N ASP A 30 -2.05 -9.89 -0.37
CA ASP A 30 -2.26 -11.34 -0.32
C ASP A 30 -1.58 -12.04 -1.51
N PHE A 31 -0.38 -12.58 -1.30
CA PHE A 31 0.35 -13.36 -2.31
C PHE A 31 -0.09 -14.83 -2.34
N SER A 32 -1.12 -15.22 -1.59
CA SER A 32 -1.66 -16.58 -1.57
C SER A 32 -2.27 -16.98 -2.92
N GLN A 33 -2.68 -16.00 -3.72
CA GLN A 33 -3.14 -16.20 -5.09
C GLN A 33 -1.95 -16.42 -6.05
N LYS A 34 -2.11 -17.27 -7.07
CA LYS A 34 -1.10 -17.42 -8.14
C LYS A 34 -0.98 -16.12 -8.93
N VAL A 35 -0.13 -15.22 -8.47
CA VAL A 35 0.22 -13.99 -9.19
C VAL A 35 1.32 -14.30 -10.19
N PRO A 36 1.26 -13.80 -11.44
CA PRO A 36 2.37 -13.92 -12.35
C PRO A 36 3.61 -13.21 -11.78
N TYR A 37 4.68 -13.97 -11.58
CA TYR A 37 6.01 -13.41 -11.30
C TYR A 37 6.48 -12.65 -12.53
N LYS A 38 6.39 -11.33 -12.45
CA LYS A 38 6.80 -10.41 -13.50
C LYS A 38 7.46 -9.24 -12.80
N ALA A 39 8.79 -9.23 -12.81
CA ALA A 39 9.55 -8.16 -12.20
C ALA A 39 9.08 -6.80 -12.74
N VAL A 40 8.97 -5.81 -11.87
CA VAL A 40 8.59 -4.43 -12.21
C VAL A 40 9.47 -3.44 -11.49
N CYS A 41 9.57 -2.22 -12.03
CA CYS A 41 10.25 -1.11 -11.37
C CYS A 41 9.29 0.04 -11.07
N ASP A 42 9.51 0.72 -9.95
CA ASP A 42 8.87 2.00 -9.67
C ASP A 42 9.66 3.21 -10.19
N ASN A 43 9.05 4.39 -10.10
CA ASN A 43 9.62 5.69 -10.47
C ASN A 43 10.83 6.12 -9.63
N TYR A 44 11.13 5.41 -8.54
CA TYR A 44 12.31 5.62 -7.71
C TYR A 44 13.46 4.68 -8.05
N GLY A 45 13.25 3.72 -8.97
CA GLY A 45 14.23 2.70 -9.32
C GLY A 45 14.23 1.50 -8.38
N ASN A 46 13.22 1.34 -7.51
CA ASN A 46 13.07 0.12 -6.73
C ASN A 46 12.49 -0.98 -7.61
N GLY A 47 13.04 -2.18 -7.48
CA GLY A 47 12.52 -3.38 -8.13
C GLY A 47 11.60 -4.16 -7.22
N TYR A 48 10.61 -4.77 -7.84
CA TYR A 48 9.62 -5.63 -7.20
C TYR A 48 9.45 -6.90 -8.03
N ASP A 49 9.27 -8.04 -7.37
CA ASP A 49 9.22 -9.35 -8.05
C ASP A 49 7.90 -9.57 -8.82
N SER A 50 6.87 -8.77 -8.50
CA SER A 50 5.58 -8.80 -9.17
C SER A 50 4.89 -7.43 -9.17
N PRO A 51 3.95 -7.19 -10.09
CA PRO A 51 3.13 -5.97 -10.07
C PRO A 51 2.30 -5.86 -8.78
N LYS A 52 1.91 -7.00 -8.18
CA LYS A 52 1.14 -7.02 -6.93
C LYS A 52 1.98 -6.58 -5.74
N GLU A 53 3.27 -6.89 -5.75
CA GLU A 53 4.20 -6.42 -4.73
C GLU A 53 4.39 -4.89 -4.80
N LEU A 54 4.45 -4.34 -6.01
CA LEU A 54 4.41 -2.90 -6.22
C LEU A 54 3.10 -2.28 -5.71
N GLU A 55 1.94 -2.89 -5.95
CA GLU A 55 0.66 -2.40 -5.42
C GLU A 55 0.58 -2.48 -3.90
N CYS A 56 1.11 -3.54 -3.30
CA CYS A 56 1.25 -3.66 -1.86
C CYS A 56 2.12 -2.54 -1.28
N ALA A 57 3.25 -2.21 -1.93
CA ALA A 57 4.11 -1.10 -1.54
C ALA A 57 3.41 0.25 -1.66
N LYS A 58 2.67 0.50 -2.76
CA LYS A 58 1.84 1.70 -2.94
C LYS A 58 0.80 1.85 -1.82
N CYS A 59 0.20 0.73 -1.42
CA CYS A 59 -0.82 0.73 -0.38
C CYS A 59 -0.22 0.96 1.02
N ARG A 60 0.96 0.39 1.32
CA ARG A 60 1.67 0.59 2.60
C ARG A 60 2.24 2.00 2.77
N GLU A 61 2.59 2.65 1.67
CA GLU A 61 3.16 4.01 1.69
C GLU A 61 2.27 4.98 0.89
N PRO A 62 1.01 5.20 1.31
CA PRO A 62 0.11 6.12 0.63
C PRO A 62 0.69 7.54 0.73
N GLY A 63 0.94 8.16 -0.41
CA GLY A 63 1.55 9.51 -0.49
C GLY A 63 3.02 9.54 -0.93
N LYS A 64 3.70 8.38 -1.00
CA LYS A 64 5.06 8.30 -1.54
C LYS A 64 5.09 8.38 -3.08
N GLY A 65 3.94 8.45 -3.75
CA GLY A 65 3.86 8.63 -5.21
C GLY A 65 4.45 7.48 -6.02
N ILE A 66 4.61 6.30 -5.41
CA ILE A 66 5.13 5.09 -6.05
C ILE A 66 4.27 4.81 -7.30
N SER A 67 4.91 4.79 -8.46
CA SER A 67 4.28 4.59 -9.76
C SER A 67 5.06 3.59 -10.58
N LEU A 68 4.34 2.71 -11.29
CA LEU A 68 4.96 1.71 -12.16
C LEU A 68 5.59 2.41 -13.37
N VAL A 69 6.88 2.18 -13.61
CA VAL A 69 7.58 2.77 -14.78
C VAL A 69 8.03 1.75 -15.80
N SER A 70 8.27 0.49 -15.40
CA SER A 70 8.71 -0.54 -16.33
C SER A 70 8.33 -1.94 -15.88
N TYR A 71 8.12 -2.82 -16.87
CA TYR A 71 7.95 -4.25 -16.69
C TYR A 71 9.19 -4.98 -17.19
N GLY A 72 9.74 -5.88 -16.37
CA GLY A 72 10.84 -6.77 -16.74
C GLY A 72 12.20 -6.08 -16.85
N ALA A 73 12.40 -4.94 -16.18
CA ALA A 73 13.67 -4.23 -16.19
C ALA A 73 14.50 -4.57 -14.94
N ASP A 74 15.80 -4.78 -15.13
CA ASP A 74 16.80 -4.58 -14.09
C ASP A 74 16.63 -3.16 -13.56
N CYS A 75 16.07 -2.99 -12.35
CA CYS A 75 15.83 -1.68 -11.76
C CYS A 75 17.11 -0.95 -11.34
N SER A 76 18.27 -1.53 -11.67
CA SER A 76 19.58 -0.93 -11.52
C SER A 76 19.95 -0.11 -12.76
N ARG A 77 19.65 1.20 -12.78
CA ARG A 77 20.54 2.25 -13.33
C ARG A 77 20.06 3.63 -12.87
N LYS A 78 20.56 4.06 -11.73
CA LYS A 78 20.96 5.46 -11.54
C LYS A 78 22.34 5.50 -10.91
#